data_AF-A0A165HVF9-F1
#
_entry.id   AF-A0A165HVF9-F1
#
_cell.length_a   1.000
_cell.length_b   1.000
_cell.length_c   1.000
_cell.angle_alpha   90.00
_cell.angle_beta   90.00
_cell.angle_gamma   90.00
#
_symmetry.space_group_name_H-M   'P 1'
#
loop_
_entity.id
_entity.type
_entity.pdbx_description
1 polymer ?
#
loop_
_entity_poly.entity_id
_entity_poly.type
_entity_poly.pdbx_seq_one_letter_code
_entity_poly.pdbx_strand_id
1 'polypeptide(L)'
;MLYELCNVSSSLLNNNLTQALECNVGGTPTNQCIICPNTDIAGIGVRVAFYAQSLFNTLLVIFSPEDAVASAWAGALLTAALVIAGFVQKKMDMISLHHATLVLNYATLSCISSLGIAPILPLWRPHEAYARDVVRQHEGERVLIHVDPDEVGRILATRFRSGHKKRSKVDQTKQRAILSLALLIQVALQWAWGILMFVSPGYYQTACSNDTVLLFFFVPLRAANVNDRQFYVWVLWLLFCLGTTLFLTVILAFSGKKRAYVGLSRRSTLSSATTAATPIHIQLYRAAAAMIPPWRDRFRQLVFWVNTYALVLWMAYIILSEFQIKANCIFSGENEFGGFGQITAVFLAFTPIWSLAVAVYKWPARIRKQRKLIEASRAEAQSLISRSDVHDEDDGQFDEQFEMVALPATRVAAPKRRSHSMPPAQSDSERVGSLRRREVRRSSLVVSPIELQYFPGSHPSLL
;
A
#
# COMPACT_ATOMS: atom_id res chain seq x y z
N MET A 1 21.33 30.18 -7.01
CA MET A 1 22.44 29.81 -6.11
C MET A 1 22.89 28.35 -6.22
N LEU A 2 22.06 27.36 -6.63
CA LEU A 2 22.52 25.96 -6.71
C LEU A 2 23.22 25.53 -8.01
N TYR A 3 23.11 26.34 -9.07
CA TYR A 3 23.80 26.08 -10.34
C TYR A 3 25.31 26.37 -10.30
N GLU A 4 25.84 26.88 -9.18
CA GLU A 4 27.25 27.27 -9.06
C GLU A 4 28.19 26.13 -8.65
N LEU A 5 27.67 24.94 -8.32
CA LEU A 5 28.52 23.81 -7.92
C LEU A 5 29.27 23.18 -9.11
N CYS A 6 28.72 23.29 -10.32
CA CYS A 6 29.39 22.82 -11.52
C CYS A 6 30.14 23.96 -12.21
N ASN A 7 31.44 24.09 -11.93
CA ASN A 7 32.31 25.08 -12.57
C ASN A 7 32.81 24.59 -13.94
N VAL A 8 31.89 24.11 -14.78
CA VAL A 8 32.15 23.61 -16.13
C VAL A 8 31.32 24.43 -17.11
N SER A 9 31.90 24.81 -18.24
CA SER A 9 31.16 25.56 -19.26
C SER A 9 30.06 24.70 -19.88
N SER A 10 28.90 25.32 -20.15
CA SER A 10 27.77 24.64 -20.80
C SER A 10 28.13 24.09 -22.17
N SER A 11 29.06 24.73 -22.89
CA SER A 11 29.59 24.24 -24.16
C SER A 11 30.30 22.89 -24.03
N LEU A 12 30.98 22.64 -22.92
CA LEU A 12 31.66 21.36 -22.68
C LEU A 12 30.66 20.29 -22.24
N LEU A 13 29.68 20.64 -21.40
CA LEU A 13 28.60 19.73 -20.99
C LEU A 13 27.71 19.29 -22.16
N ASN A 14 27.58 20.12 -23.20
CA ASN A 14 26.77 19.85 -24.38
C ASN A 14 27.56 19.26 -25.57
N ASN A 15 28.85 18.94 -25.39
CA ASN A 15 29.68 18.43 -26.48
C ASN A 15 29.68 16.89 -26.50
N ASN A 16 28.97 16.34 -27.49
CA ASN A 16 28.81 14.90 -27.68
C ASN A 16 30.14 14.15 -27.87
N LEU A 17 31.15 14.80 -28.48
CA LEU A 17 32.45 14.18 -28.71
C LEU A 17 33.26 14.07 -27.42
N THR A 18 33.24 15.11 -26.57
CA THR A 18 33.88 15.03 -25.25
C THR A 18 33.15 14.01 -24.38
N GLN A 19 31.81 14.04 -24.35
CA GLN A 19 31.02 13.05 -23.62
C GLN A 19 31.35 11.61 -24.06
N ALA A 20 31.35 11.33 -25.37
CA ALA A 20 31.68 9.99 -25.87
C ALA A 20 33.10 9.56 -25.52
N LEU A 21 34.06 10.49 -25.49
CA LEU A 21 35.43 10.20 -25.07
C LEU A 21 35.51 9.89 -23.57
N GLU A 22 34.93 10.74 -22.72
CA GLU A 22 34.95 10.56 -21.25
C GLU A 22 34.26 9.25 -20.85
N CYS A 23 33.12 8.97 -21.47
CA CYS A 23 32.28 7.81 -21.19
C CYS A 23 32.77 6.50 -21.82
N ASN A 24 33.86 6.51 -22.58
CA ASN A 24 34.50 5.28 -23.05
C ASN A 24 35.86 5.06 -22.39
N VAL A 25 36.63 6.12 -22.16
CA VAL A 25 38.02 6.02 -21.68
C VAL A 25 38.07 5.96 -20.14
N GLY A 26 37.02 6.38 -19.43
CA GLY A 26 36.94 6.29 -17.97
C GLY A 26 37.82 7.30 -17.23
N GLY A 27 38.36 8.29 -17.93
CA GLY A 27 39.13 9.40 -17.37
C GLY A 27 39.44 10.44 -18.43
N THR A 28 39.51 11.71 -18.04
CA THR A 28 39.85 12.82 -18.93
C THR A 28 41.11 13.55 -18.50
N PRO A 29 41.77 14.24 -19.47
CA PRO A 29 42.90 15.13 -19.16
C PRO A 29 42.48 16.39 -18.41
N THR A 30 41.17 16.70 -18.38
CA THR A 30 40.65 17.78 -17.54
C THR A 30 40.57 17.29 -16.11
N ASN A 31 41.22 17.99 -15.16
CA ASN A 31 41.15 17.71 -13.72
C ASN A 31 39.73 17.89 -13.11
N GLN A 32 38.69 17.91 -13.93
CA GLN A 32 37.31 18.09 -13.54
C GLN A 32 36.55 16.80 -13.87
N CYS A 33 35.91 16.23 -12.86
CA CYS A 33 35.04 15.08 -13.04
C CYS A 33 33.67 15.50 -13.61
N ILE A 34 33.25 14.85 -14.70
CA ILE A 34 31.89 14.97 -15.24
C ILE A 34 31.28 13.57 -15.34
N ILE A 35 30.08 13.41 -14.79
CA ILE A 35 29.40 12.11 -14.73
C ILE A 35 28.72 11.83 -16.07
N CYS A 36 28.92 10.61 -16.57
CA CYS A 36 28.25 10.12 -17.76
C CYS A 36 26.75 9.91 -17.52
N PRO A 37 25.87 10.36 -18.41
CA PRO A 37 24.44 10.32 -18.18
C PRO A 37 23.92 8.88 -18.36
N ASN A 38 22.98 8.48 -17.51
CA ASN A 38 22.33 7.18 -17.61
C ASN A 38 20.82 7.35 -17.67
N THR A 39 20.33 7.49 -18.90
CA THR A 39 18.92 7.75 -19.20
C THR A 39 18.00 6.63 -18.72
N ASP A 40 18.47 5.39 -18.63
CA ASP A 40 17.65 4.25 -18.21
C ASP A 40 17.47 4.14 -16.68
N ILE A 41 18.30 4.83 -15.88
CA ILE A 41 18.22 4.81 -14.41
C ILE A 41 17.76 6.16 -13.83
N ALA A 42 18.36 7.27 -14.26
CA ALA A 42 18.08 8.60 -13.72
C ALA A 42 17.42 9.54 -14.73
N GLY A 43 17.10 9.00 -15.91
CA GLY A 43 16.38 9.74 -16.93
C GLY A 43 15.09 10.37 -16.44
N ILE A 44 14.69 11.48 -17.07
CA ILE A 44 13.50 12.23 -16.68
C ILE A 44 12.24 11.35 -16.67
N GLY A 45 12.11 10.41 -17.62
CA GLY A 45 10.99 9.47 -17.63
C GLY A 45 10.96 8.53 -16.43
N VAL A 46 12.12 8.01 -15.99
CA VAL A 46 12.19 7.17 -14.78
C VAL A 46 11.81 7.96 -13.54
N ARG A 47 12.37 9.17 -13.39
CA ARG A 47 12.04 10.08 -12.28
C ARG A 47 10.55 10.37 -12.19
N VAL A 48 9.98 10.87 -13.27
CA VAL A 48 8.55 11.21 -13.36
C VAL A 48 7.71 9.95 -13.12
N ALA A 49 8.11 8.80 -13.65
CA ALA A 49 7.41 7.53 -13.41
C ALA A 49 7.36 7.18 -11.91
N PHE A 50 8.48 7.23 -11.19
CA PHE A 50 8.49 6.94 -9.75
C PHE A 50 7.70 7.98 -8.93
N TYR A 51 7.83 9.27 -9.25
CA TYR A 51 7.09 10.33 -8.55
C TYR A 51 5.58 10.22 -8.80
N ALA A 52 5.18 10.05 -10.06
CA ALA A 52 3.78 9.89 -10.45
C ALA A 52 3.21 8.60 -9.87
N GLN A 53 3.90 7.46 -10.02
CA GLN A 53 3.42 6.17 -9.53
C GLN A 53 3.18 6.21 -8.02
N SER A 54 4.12 6.72 -7.23
CA SER A 54 3.98 6.82 -5.78
C SER A 54 2.83 7.75 -5.35
N LEU A 55 2.65 8.89 -6.05
CA LEU A 55 1.52 9.79 -5.83
C LEU A 55 0.17 9.12 -6.17
N PHE A 56 0.06 8.52 -7.36
CA PHE A 56 -1.18 7.92 -7.83
C PHE A 56 -1.55 6.66 -7.07
N ASN A 57 -0.58 5.87 -6.62
CA ASN A 57 -0.82 4.76 -5.68
C ASN A 57 -1.48 5.28 -4.39
N THR A 58 -1.00 6.41 -3.86
CA THR A 58 -1.59 7.06 -2.67
C THR A 58 -3.03 7.50 -2.91
N LEU A 59 -3.27 8.17 -4.03
CA LEU A 59 -4.62 8.63 -4.40
C LEU A 59 -5.57 7.46 -4.65
N LEU A 60 -5.10 6.40 -5.30
CA LEU A 60 -5.90 5.20 -5.55
C LEU A 60 -6.45 4.59 -4.28
N VAL A 61 -5.67 4.54 -3.21
CA VAL A 61 -6.16 3.95 -1.96
C VAL A 61 -7.21 4.81 -1.29
N ILE A 62 -7.21 6.11 -1.56
CA ILE A 62 -8.25 7.02 -1.09
C ILE A 62 -9.54 6.81 -1.90
N PHE A 63 -9.44 6.71 -3.23
CA PHE A 63 -10.61 6.69 -4.13
C PHE A 63 -11.14 5.29 -4.48
N SER A 64 -10.26 4.33 -4.75
CA SER A 64 -10.59 2.94 -5.03
C SER A 64 -9.63 1.97 -4.35
N PRO A 65 -9.85 1.71 -3.06
CA PRO A 65 -9.00 0.77 -2.33
C PRO A 65 -9.11 -0.68 -2.83
N GLU A 66 -10.12 -1.01 -3.65
CA GLU A 66 -10.29 -2.31 -4.30
C GLU A 66 -9.21 -2.53 -5.38
N ASP A 67 -8.88 -1.47 -6.13
CA ASP A 67 -7.91 -1.50 -7.22
C ASP A 67 -6.46 -1.29 -6.73
N ALA A 68 -6.31 -0.91 -5.47
CA ALA A 68 -5.02 -0.61 -4.84
C ALA A 68 -4.04 -1.80 -4.81
N VAL A 69 -4.54 -3.04 -4.79
CA VAL A 69 -3.67 -4.23 -4.79
C VAL A 69 -2.91 -4.35 -6.10
N ALA A 70 -3.59 -4.12 -7.24
CA ALA A 70 -2.96 -4.15 -8.56
C ALA A 70 -1.93 -3.02 -8.70
N SER A 71 -2.28 -1.83 -8.21
CA SER A 71 -1.38 -0.68 -8.19
C SER A 71 -0.15 -0.88 -7.29
N ALA A 72 -0.30 -1.54 -6.13
CA ALA A 72 0.82 -1.91 -5.28
C ALA A 72 1.77 -2.90 -5.98
N TRP A 73 1.24 -3.85 -6.75
CA TRP A 73 2.05 -4.75 -7.57
C TRP A 73 2.79 -4.03 -8.69
N ALA A 74 2.14 -3.09 -9.37
CA ALA A 74 2.82 -2.24 -10.36
C ALA A 74 3.98 -1.45 -9.70
N GLY A 75 3.76 -0.95 -8.47
CA GLY A 75 4.81 -0.36 -7.62
C GLY A 75 5.98 -1.29 -7.39
N ALA A 76 5.69 -2.53 -6.99
CA ALA A 76 6.69 -3.54 -6.74
C ALA A 76 7.49 -3.91 -7.99
N LEU A 77 6.82 -4.08 -9.12
CA LEU A 77 7.45 -4.39 -10.40
C LEU A 77 8.33 -3.24 -10.90
N LEU A 78 7.90 -1.99 -10.78
CA LEU A 78 8.73 -0.84 -11.17
C LEU A 78 9.99 -0.75 -10.30
N THR A 79 9.84 -0.96 -9.00
CA THR A 79 10.97 -0.97 -8.06
C THR A 79 11.94 -2.10 -8.38
N ALA A 80 11.41 -3.31 -8.65
CA ALA A 80 12.21 -4.47 -9.01
C ALA A 80 12.94 -4.26 -10.32
N ALA A 81 12.28 -3.72 -11.35
CA ALA A 81 12.90 -3.41 -12.63
C ALA A 81 14.09 -2.46 -12.47
N LEU A 82 13.92 -1.38 -11.69
CA LEU A 82 15.00 -0.43 -11.43
C LEU A 82 16.16 -1.07 -10.65
N VAL A 83 15.88 -1.81 -9.58
CA VAL A 83 16.92 -2.45 -8.75
C VAL A 83 17.68 -3.52 -9.54
N ILE A 84 16.98 -4.32 -10.36
CA ILE A 84 17.62 -5.34 -11.21
C ILE A 84 18.49 -4.66 -12.27
N ALA A 85 18.01 -3.59 -12.92
CA ALA A 85 18.82 -2.82 -13.86
C ALA A 85 20.07 -2.26 -13.17
N GLY A 86 19.93 -1.69 -11.98
CA GLY A 86 21.05 -1.25 -11.16
C GLY A 86 22.03 -2.37 -10.83
N PHE A 87 21.54 -3.57 -10.50
CA PHE A 87 22.38 -4.75 -10.23
C PHE A 87 23.19 -5.17 -11.44
N VAL A 88 22.54 -5.30 -12.60
CA VAL A 88 23.18 -5.69 -13.85
C VAL A 88 24.23 -4.65 -14.24
N GLN A 89 23.90 -3.37 -14.20
CA GLN A 89 24.85 -2.31 -14.52
C GLN A 89 25.99 -2.20 -13.52
N LYS A 90 25.76 -2.47 -12.23
CA LYS A 90 26.82 -2.59 -11.23
C LYS A 90 27.77 -3.74 -11.53
N LYS A 91 27.24 -4.89 -11.96
CA LYS A 91 28.05 -6.06 -12.33
C LYS A 91 28.87 -5.87 -13.60
N MET A 92 28.41 -5.01 -14.49
CA MET A 92 29.12 -4.62 -15.71
C MET A 92 30.02 -3.40 -15.51
N ASP A 93 30.17 -2.91 -14.28
CA ASP A 93 30.89 -1.67 -13.95
C ASP A 93 30.44 -0.47 -14.82
N MET A 94 29.15 -0.37 -15.14
CA MET A 94 28.55 0.72 -15.94
C MET A 94 27.74 1.73 -15.11
N ILE A 95 27.55 1.48 -13.81
CA ILE A 95 26.81 2.39 -12.93
C ILE A 95 27.76 3.28 -12.13
N SER A 96 27.58 4.60 -12.21
CA SER A 96 28.31 5.53 -11.36
C SER A 96 27.72 5.57 -9.95
N LEU A 97 28.50 6.04 -8.98
CA LEU A 97 28.05 6.19 -7.59
C LEU A 97 26.79 7.07 -7.47
N HIS A 98 26.73 8.14 -8.27
CA HIS A 98 25.57 9.03 -8.37
C HIS A 98 24.30 8.25 -8.73
N HIS A 99 24.30 7.53 -9.84
CA HIS A 99 23.14 6.75 -10.28
C HIS A 99 22.76 5.66 -9.26
N ALA A 100 23.75 5.03 -8.62
CA ALA A 100 23.49 4.01 -7.64
C ALA A 100 22.74 4.54 -6.40
N THR A 101 23.11 5.73 -5.92
CA THR A 101 22.41 6.40 -4.83
C THR A 101 20.99 6.83 -5.20
N LEU A 102 20.78 7.28 -6.45
CA LEU A 102 19.43 7.60 -6.95
C LEU A 102 18.54 6.36 -6.99
N VAL A 103 19.05 5.19 -7.42
CA VAL A 103 18.30 3.93 -7.36
C VAL A 103 17.84 3.62 -5.94
N LEU A 104 18.72 3.81 -4.95
CA LEU A 104 18.37 3.62 -3.54
C LEU A 104 17.28 4.60 -3.08
N ASN A 105 17.38 5.87 -3.48
CA ASN A 105 16.39 6.90 -3.13
C ASN A 105 15.02 6.60 -3.77
N TYR A 106 14.96 6.22 -5.05
CA TYR A 106 13.71 5.88 -5.72
C TYR A 106 13.09 4.59 -5.17
N ALA A 107 13.90 3.58 -4.87
CA ALA A 107 13.42 2.36 -4.21
C ALA A 107 12.85 2.67 -2.82
N THR A 108 13.53 3.51 -2.04
CA THR A 108 13.06 3.93 -0.70
C THR A 108 11.78 4.75 -0.79
N LEU A 109 11.69 5.70 -1.72
CA LEU A 109 10.51 6.50 -2.00
C LEU A 109 9.30 5.63 -2.36
N SER A 110 9.51 4.64 -3.24
CA SER A 110 8.48 3.66 -3.61
C SER A 110 8.00 2.86 -2.38
N CYS A 111 8.93 2.35 -1.57
CA CYS A 111 8.61 1.63 -0.33
C CYS A 111 7.83 2.48 0.68
N ILE A 112 8.22 3.74 0.91
CA ILE A 112 7.52 4.67 1.81
C ILE A 112 6.07 4.87 1.33
N SER A 113 5.87 5.05 0.02
CA SER A 113 4.53 5.21 -0.53
C SER A 113 3.66 3.98 -0.29
N SER A 114 4.15 2.77 -0.64
CA SER A 114 3.41 1.53 -0.45
C SER A 114 3.11 1.24 1.02
N LEU A 115 4.08 1.46 1.93
CA LEU A 115 3.93 1.18 3.36
C LEU A 115 3.06 2.21 4.08
N GLY A 116 3.18 3.50 3.75
CA GLY A 116 2.34 4.55 4.35
C GLY A 116 0.85 4.34 4.06
N ILE A 117 0.56 3.78 2.88
CA ILE A 117 -0.81 3.50 2.43
C ILE A 117 -1.38 2.22 3.03
N ALA A 118 -0.54 1.19 3.22
CA ALA A 118 -0.98 -0.15 3.57
C ALA A 118 -1.94 -0.23 4.78
N PRO A 119 -1.79 0.57 5.86
CA PRO A 119 -2.73 0.58 6.97
C PRO A 119 -4.13 1.03 6.58
N ILE A 120 -4.32 1.78 5.48
CA ILE A 120 -5.61 2.35 5.06
C ILE A 120 -6.47 1.31 4.34
N LEU A 121 -5.85 0.32 3.69
CA LEU A 121 -6.53 -0.63 2.80
C LEU A 121 -7.67 -1.39 3.51
N PRO A 122 -8.86 -1.49 2.88
CA PRO A 122 -10.01 -2.20 3.42
C PRO A 122 -9.80 -3.70 3.41
N LEU A 123 -8.77 -4.16 2.68
CA LEU A 123 -8.32 -5.54 2.70
C LEU A 123 -8.10 -6.06 4.12
N TRP A 124 -7.73 -5.20 5.08
CA TRP A 124 -7.55 -5.55 6.48
C TRP A 124 -8.85 -5.56 7.30
N ARG A 125 -9.98 -5.14 6.73
CA ARG A 125 -11.29 -5.08 7.40
C ARG A 125 -12.11 -6.35 7.14
N PRO A 126 -12.63 -7.03 8.16
CA PRO A 126 -13.53 -8.15 7.98
C PRO A 126 -14.77 -7.71 7.20
N HIS A 127 -15.14 -8.48 6.18
CA HIS A 127 -16.27 -8.23 5.29
C HIS A 127 -17.66 -8.31 5.97
N GLU A 128 -17.69 -8.39 7.30
CA GLU A 128 -18.90 -8.59 8.09
C GLU A 128 -19.83 -7.37 8.08
N ALA A 129 -19.29 -6.17 7.79
CA ALA A 129 -20.10 -4.98 7.57
C ALA A 129 -20.91 -5.08 6.25
N TYR A 130 -20.29 -5.53 5.16
CA TYR A 130 -20.98 -5.73 3.88
C TYR A 130 -21.95 -6.91 3.93
N ALA A 131 -21.59 -7.99 4.63
CA ALA A 131 -22.51 -9.11 4.84
C ALA A 131 -23.77 -8.68 5.62
N ARG A 132 -23.63 -7.75 6.58
CA ARG A 132 -24.79 -7.16 7.27
C ARG A 132 -25.64 -6.29 6.35
N ASP A 133 -25.02 -5.53 5.45
CA ASP A 133 -25.76 -4.71 4.48
C ASP A 133 -26.54 -5.57 3.46
N VAL A 134 -25.95 -6.66 2.96
CA VAL A 134 -26.62 -7.56 2.01
C VAL A 134 -27.76 -8.35 2.67
N VAL A 135 -27.58 -8.76 3.93
CA VAL A 135 -28.66 -9.39 4.69
C VAL A 135 -29.82 -8.42 4.89
N ARG A 136 -29.54 -7.17 5.28
CA ARG A 136 -30.57 -6.12 5.38
C ARG A 136 -31.25 -5.85 4.04
N GLN A 137 -30.51 -5.83 2.93
CA GLN A 137 -31.11 -5.64 1.60
C GLN A 137 -32.03 -6.78 1.17
N HIS A 138 -31.73 -8.03 1.53
CA HIS A 138 -32.58 -9.17 1.16
C HIS A 138 -33.70 -9.45 2.16
N GLU A 139 -33.60 -8.99 3.40
CA GLU A 139 -34.72 -9.02 4.35
C GLU A 139 -35.85 -8.08 3.90
N GLY A 140 -35.53 -6.90 3.35
CA GLY A 140 -36.54 -5.97 2.83
C GLY A 140 -37.28 -6.43 1.55
N GLU A 141 -36.75 -7.41 0.81
CA GLU A 141 -37.32 -7.86 -0.48
C GLU A 141 -38.21 -9.13 -0.36
N ARG A 142 -38.30 -9.76 0.83
CA ARG A 142 -38.99 -11.07 1.00
C ARG A 142 -40.36 -11.02 1.71
N VAL A 143 -41.06 -9.89 1.67
CA VAL A 143 -42.36 -9.75 2.38
C VAL A 143 -43.57 -10.26 1.58
N LEU A 144 -43.42 -10.91 0.42
CA LEU A 144 -44.57 -11.22 -0.47
C LEU A 144 -44.86 -12.68 -0.84
N ILE A 145 -44.26 -13.69 -0.21
CA ILE A 145 -44.56 -15.10 -0.55
C ILE A 145 -45.05 -15.88 0.67
N HIS A 146 -46.30 -16.34 0.59
CA HIS A 146 -47.04 -17.10 1.59
C HIS A 146 -46.74 -18.62 1.49
N VAL A 147 -45.46 -18.98 1.63
CA VAL A 147 -44.99 -20.34 1.94
C VAL A 147 -44.39 -20.22 3.32
N ASP A 148 -44.65 -21.14 4.27
CA ASP A 148 -44.17 -21.06 5.68
C ASP A 148 -42.75 -20.45 5.73
N PRO A 149 -42.66 -19.11 5.89
CA PRO A 149 -41.53 -18.33 5.34
C PRO A 149 -40.25 -18.58 6.11
N ASP A 150 -40.44 -19.07 7.31
CA ASP A 150 -39.46 -19.18 8.35
C ASP A 150 -38.47 -20.31 8.11
N GLU A 151 -38.91 -21.43 7.55
CA GLU A 151 -38.03 -22.60 7.43
C GLU A 151 -37.22 -22.58 6.13
N VAL A 152 -37.86 -22.30 5.00
CA VAL A 152 -37.19 -22.17 3.68
C VAL A 152 -36.28 -20.95 3.65
N GLY A 153 -36.72 -19.84 4.29
CA GLY A 153 -35.92 -18.64 4.46
C GLY A 153 -34.65 -18.89 5.28
N ARG A 154 -34.77 -19.56 6.44
CA ARG A 154 -33.62 -19.89 7.31
C ARG A 154 -32.64 -20.84 6.62
N ILE A 155 -33.11 -21.87 5.91
CA ILE A 155 -32.21 -22.85 5.26
C ILE A 155 -31.48 -22.24 4.06
N LEU A 156 -32.16 -21.48 3.19
CA LEU A 156 -31.47 -20.80 2.09
C LEU A 156 -30.55 -19.70 2.62
N ALA A 157 -31.00 -18.87 3.55
CA ALA A 157 -30.18 -17.80 4.10
C ALA A 157 -28.91 -18.35 4.76
N THR A 158 -28.99 -19.44 5.54
CA THR A 158 -27.81 -20.06 6.16
C THR A 158 -26.87 -20.70 5.14
N ARG A 159 -27.40 -21.37 4.10
CA ARG A 159 -26.57 -22.03 3.07
C ARG A 159 -25.88 -21.04 2.13
N PHE A 160 -26.59 -20.01 1.65
CA PHE A 160 -26.00 -18.97 0.82
C PHE A 160 -25.04 -18.07 1.62
N ARG A 161 -25.36 -17.76 2.89
CA ARG A 161 -24.49 -16.96 3.78
C ARG A 161 -23.20 -17.69 4.13
N SER A 162 -23.25 -19.00 4.39
CA SER A 162 -22.04 -19.77 4.72
C SER A 162 -21.11 -19.96 3.51
N GLY A 163 -21.67 -20.23 2.32
CA GLY A 163 -20.90 -20.38 1.08
C GLY A 163 -20.17 -19.10 0.65
N HIS A 164 -20.88 -17.97 0.60
CA HIS A 164 -20.28 -16.69 0.23
C HIS A 164 -19.27 -16.20 1.28
N LYS A 165 -19.56 -16.36 2.59
CA LYS A 165 -18.61 -15.99 3.65
C LYS A 165 -17.31 -16.78 3.55
N LYS A 166 -17.36 -18.05 3.15
CA LYS A 166 -16.16 -18.87 2.95
C LYS A 166 -15.35 -18.39 1.74
N ARG A 167 -16.00 -18.18 0.59
CA ARG A 167 -15.32 -17.69 -0.63
C ARG A 167 -14.69 -16.31 -0.42
N SER A 168 -15.42 -15.36 0.15
CA SER A 168 -14.91 -14.00 0.37
C SER A 168 -13.72 -13.97 1.34
N LYS A 169 -13.71 -14.83 2.38
CA LYS A 169 -12.56 -14.97 3.29
C LYS A 169 -11.33 -15.50 2.57
N VAL A 170 -11.50 -16.46 1.66
CA VAL A 170 -10.41 -17.00 0.86
C VAL A 170 -9.84 -15.93 -0.06
N ASP A 171 -10.69 -15.19 -0.78
CA ASP A 171 -10.24 -14.14 -1.69
C ASP A 171 -9.55 -12.99 -0.96
N GLN A 172 -10.07 -12.59 0.20
CA GLN A 172 -9.44 -11.60 1.07
C GLN A 172 -8.07 -12.07 1.58
N THR A 173 -7.95 -13.34 1.97
CA THR A 173 -6.67 -13.90 2.43
C THR A 173 -5.65 -13.94 1.29
N LYS A 174 -6.09 -14.34 0.09
CA LYS A 174 -5.25 -14.31 -1.12
C LYS A 174 -4.76 -12.89 -1.41
N GLN A 175 -5.65 -11.90 -1.45
CA GLN A 175 -5.27 -10.51 -1.67
C GLN A 175 -4.30 -9.99 -0.60
N ARG A 176 -4.46 -10.37 0.69
CA ARG A 176 -3.52 -10.02 1.77
C ARG A 176 -2.15 -10.62 1.55
N ALA A 177 -2.10 -11.89 1.19
CA ALA A 177 -0.86 -12.58 0.89
C ALA A 177 -0.15 -11.94 -0.30
N ILE A 178 -0.90 -11.64 -1.37
CA ILE A 178 -0.43 -10.99 -2.60
C ILE A 178 0.14 -9.60 -2.29
N LEU A 179 -0.56 -8.77 -1.53
CA LEU A 179 -0.07 -7.45 -1.13
C LEU A 179 1.14 -7.55 -0.21
N SER A 180 1.10 -8.42 0.80
CA SER A 180 2.20 -8.62 1.73
C SER A 180 3.46 -9.11 1.01
N LEU A 181 3.31 -9.96 0.00
CA LEU A 181 4.40 -10.43 -0.84
C LEU A 181 4.99 -9.29 -1.67
N ALA A 182 4.15 -8.45 -2.29
CA ALA A 182 4.62 -7.28 -3.03
C ALA A 182 5.44 -6.32 -2.15
N LEU A 183 4.94 -6.01 -0.95
CA LEU A 183 5.64 -5.16 0.02
C LEU A 183 6.95 -5.81 0.49
N LEU A 184 6.94 -7.12 0.76
CA LEU A 184 8.13 -7.85 1.18
C LEU A 184 9.21 -7.84 0.08
N ILE A 185 8.82 -8.08 -1.17
CA ILE A 185 9.74 -8.03 -2.32
C ILE A 185 10.34 -6.63 -2.47
N GLN A 186 9.51 -5.57 -2.38
CA GLN A 186 10.00 -4.18 -2.46
C GLN A 186 11.06 -3.90 -1.39
N VAL A 187 10.76 -4.23 -0.13
CA VAL A 187 11.70 -4.02 0.98
C VAL A 187 12.93 -4.89 0.78
N ALA A 188 12.80 -6.19 0.50
CA ALA A 188 13.94 -7.08 0.31
C ALA A 188 14.88 -6.63 -0.82
N LEU A 189 14.34 -6.17 -1.96
CA LEU A 189 15.13 -5.66 -3.08
C LEU A 189 15.82 -4.34 -2.74
N GLN A 190 15.14 -3.42 -2.06
CA GLN A 190 15.77 -2.19 -1.56
C GLN A 190 16.94 -2.51 -0.61
N TRP A 191 16.77 -3.48 0.29
CA TRP A 191 17.81 -3.91 1.22
C TRP A 191 18.98 -4.58 0.50
N ALA A 192 18.69 -5.49 -0.43
CA ALA A 192 19.71 -6.14 -1.24
C ALA A 192 20.54 -5.13 -2.04
N TRP A 193 19.88 -4.11 -2.61
CA TRP A 193 20.56 -3.01 -3.29
C TRP A 193 21.45 -2.21 -2.35
N GLY A 194 20.91 -1.81 -1.18
CA GLY A 194 21.67 -1.10 -0.16
C GLY A 194 22.91 -1.88 0.29
N ILE A 195 22.80 -3.19 0.53
CA ILE A 195 23.95 -4.03 0.89
C ILE A 195 24.97 -4.10 -0.25
N LEU A 196 24.51 -4.31 -1.50
CA LEU A 196 25.40 -4.42 -2.65
C LEU A 196 26.23 -3.16 -2.87
N MET A 197 25.62 -1.97 -2.73
CA MET A 197 26.32 -0.68 -2.83
C MET A 197 27.49 -0.58 -1.84
N PHE A 198 27.38 -1.21 -0.68
CA PHE A 198 28.37 -1.12 0.40
C PHE A 198 29.43 -2.20 0.33
N VAL A 199 29.05 -3.41 -0.10
CA VAL A 199 29.98 -4.54 -0.20
C VAL A 199 30.88 -4.42 -1.43
N SER A 200 30.42 -3.74 -2.49
CA SER A 200 31.16 -3.59 -3.75
C SER A 200 31.61 -2.14 -3.98
N PRO A 201 32.88 -1.80 -3.71
CA PRO A 201 33.38 -0.43 -3.86
C PRO A 201 33.59 -0.01 -5.32
N GLY A 202 33.62 -0.95 -6.28
CA GLY A 202 33.86 -0.64 -7.69
C GLY A 202 32.67 0.05 -8.33
N TYR A 203 32.82 1.30 -8.75
CA TYR A 203 31.80 2.04 -9.51
C TYR A 203 32.40 2.48 -10.85
N TYR A 204 31.52 2.66 -11.84
CA TYR A 204 31.91 3.26 -13.11
C TYR A 204 32.45 4.68 -12.89
N GLN A 205 33.47 5.05 -13.67
CA GLN A 205 34.27 6.27 -13.50
C GLN A 205 34.82 6.39 -12.07
N THR A 206 35.73 5.49 -11.70
CA THR A 206 36.35 5.47 -10.36
C THR A 206 37.01 6.81 -10.01
N ALA A 207 37.66 7.47 -10.98
CA ALA A 207 38.24 8.80 -10.82
C ALA A 207 37.19 9.85 -10.39
N CYS A 208 35.97 9.73 -10.91
CA CYS A 208 34.85 10.61 -10.63
C CYS A 208 34.10 10.30 -9.34
N SER A 209 34.27 9.08 -8.80
CA SER A 209 33.55 8.67 -7.60
C SER A 209 33.91 9.53 -6.40
N ASN A 210 35.10 10.11 -6.34
CA ASN A 210 35.56 10.95 -5.22
C ASN A 210 34.90 12.34 -5.21
N ASP A 211 34.70 12.95 -6.37
CA ASP A 211 34.12 14.29 -6.51
C ASP A 211 32.60 14.29 -6.56
N THR A 212 31.98 13.11 -6.69
CA THR A 212 30.52 12.96 -6.68
C THR A 212 29.94 13.54 -5.38
N VAL A 213 29.01 14.47 -5.51
CA VAL A 213 28.29 15.09 -4.40
C VAL A 213 27.09 14.21 -4.05
N LEU A 214 27.10 13.68 -2.85
CA LEU A 214 26.02 12.88 -2.28
C LEU A 214 25.23 13.73 -1.30
N LEU A 215 23.90 13.60 -1.31
CA LEU A 215 23.07 14.30 -0.33
C LEU A 215 22.59 13.35 0.75
N PHE A 216 23.13 13.54 1.95
CA PHE A 216 22.70 12.83 3.15
C PHE A 216 22.04 13.83 4.10
N PHE A 217 20.78 13.58 4.48
CA PHE A 217 20.05 14.47 5.40
C PHE A 217 20.03 15.95 4.96
N PHE A 218 19.90 16.21 3.66
CA PHE A 218 19.98 17.55 3.03
C PHE A 218 21.34 18.24 3.11
N VAL A 219 22.37 17.55 3.59
CA VAL A 219 23.74 18.06 3.60
C VAL A 219 24.48 17.50 2.38
N PRO A 220 24.98 18.36 1.47
CA PRO A 220 25.81 17.92 0.35
C PRO A 220 27.20 17.54 0.88
N LEU A 221 27.61 16.30 0.66
CA LEU A 221 28.90 15.76 1.06
C LEU A 221 29.57 15.13 -0.15
N ARG A 222 30.85 15.45 -0.36
CA ARG A 222 31.64 14.77 -1.40
C ARG A 222 31.94 13.35 -0.96
N ALA A 223 31.82 12.40 -1.88
CA ALA A 223 32.06 11.00 -1.63
C ALA A 223 33.48 10.71 -1.09
N ALA A 224 34.51 11.45 -1.52
CA ALA A 224 35.85 11.34 -0.93
C ALA A 224 35.86 11.63 0.58
N ASN A 225 35.24 12.74 1.01
CA ASN A 225 35.16 13.11 2.42
C ASN A 225 34.39 12.06 3.24
N VAL A 226 33.33 11.51 2.65
CA VAL A 226 32.53 10.46 3.28
C VAL A 226 33.34 9.17 3.40
N ASN A 227 34.04 8.74 2.35
CA ASN A 227 34.80 7.50 2.35
C ASN A 227 36.02 7.57 3.28
N ASP A 228 36.72 8.71 3.32
CA ASP A 228 37.99 8.82 4.07
C ASP A 228 37.79 9.19 5.55
N ARG A 229 36.87 10.11 5.85
CA ARG A 229 36.74 10.72 7.20
C ARG A 229 35.40 10.46 7.87
N GLN A 230 34.35 10.21 7.09
CA GLN A 230 32.97 10.22 7.59
C GLN A 230 32.17 9.00 7.14
N PHE A 231 32.80 7.81 7.12
CA PHE A 231 32.15 6.59 6.62
C PHE A 231 30.90 6.22 7.43
N TYR A 232 30.82 6.66 8.69
CA TYR A 232 29.63 6.51 9.52
C TYR A 232 28.37 7.18 8.93
N VAL A 233 28.50 8.22 8.10
CA VAL A 233 27.36 8.90 7.45
C VAL A 233 26.61 7.94 6.52
N TRP A 234 27.35 7.13 5.78
CA TRP A 234 26.77 6.07 4.94
C TRP A 234 25.97 5.06 5.78
N VAL A 235 26.54 4.61 6.89
CA VAL A 235 25.88 3.67 7.81
C VAL A 235 24.63 4.31 8.43
N LEU A 236 24.70 5.57 8.87
CA LEU A 236 23.57 6.31 9.41
C LEU A 236 22.46 6.52 8.37
N TRP A 237 22.83 6.81 7.12
CA TRP A 237 21.87 6.97 6.03
C TRP A 237 21.15 5.66 5.71
N LEU A 238 21.88 4.56 5.61
CA LEU A 238 21.27 3.24 5.50
C LEU A 238 20.36 2.98 6.69
N LEU A 239 20.85 3.08 7.92
CA LEU A 239 20.05 2.85 9.12
C LEU A 239 18.80 3.73 9.17
N PHE A 240 18.86 4.96 8.65
CA PHE A 240 17.69 5.82 8.51
C PHE A 240 16.69 5.27 7.48
N CYS A 241 17.14 4.87 6.29
CA CYS A 241 16.28 4.25 5.27
C CYS A 241 15.66 2.92 5.76
N LEU A 242 16.48 2.07 6.40
CA LEU A 242 16.09 0.79 6.97
C LEU A 242 15.15 0.98 8.17
N GLY A 243 15.49 1.90 9.07
CA GLY A 243 14.71 2.24 10.25
C GLY A 243 13.34 2.80 9.87
N THR A 244 13.27 3.65 8.84
CA THR A 244 12.01 4.20 8.32
C THR A 244 11.11 3.09 7.76
N THR A 245 11.64 2.21 6.91
CA THR A 245 10.86 1.10 6.34
C THR A 245 10.42 0.09 7.40
N LEU A 246 11.30 -0.24 8.35
CA LEU A 246 10.98 -1.09 9.49
C LEU A 246 9.91 -0.46 10.38
N PHE A 247 10.04 0.82 10.72
CA PHE A 247 9.07 1.56 11.53
C PHE A 247 7.68 1.53 10.89
N LEU A 248 7.56 1.85 9.61
CA LEU A 248 6.28 1.80 8.89
C LEU A 248 5.72 0.37 8.84
N THR A 249 6.57 -0.64 8.68
CA THR A 249 6.17 -2.07 8.69
C THR A 249 5.64 -2.49 10.06
N VAL A 250 6.29 -2.07 11.15
CA VAL A 250 5.85 -2.32 12.52
C VAL A 250 4.50 -1.66 12.78
N ILE A 251 4.33 -0.40 12.37
CA ILE A 251 3.04 0.31 12.47
C ILE A 251 1.95 -0.42 11.68
N LEU A 252 2.25 -0.93 10.48
CA LEU A 252 1.32 -1.73 9.69
C LEU A 252 0.89 -2.99 10.45
N ALA A 253 1.84 -3.72 11.04
CA ALA A 253 1.56 -4.93 11.82
C ALA A 253 0.67 -4.65 13.03
N PHE A 254 0.91 -3.57 13.77
CA PHE A 254 0.07 -3.18 14.91
C PHE A 254 -1.32 -2.68 14.48
N SER A 255 -1.39 -1.96 13.37
CA SER A 255 -2.65 -1.41 12.85
C SER A 255 -3.60 -2.50 12.36
N GLY A 256 -3.08 -3.63 11.89
CA GLY A 256 -3.87 -4.76 11.41
C GLY A 256 -4.77 -5.40 12.48
N LYS A 257 -4.29 -5.55 13.72
CA LYS A 257 -5.02 -6.27 14.79
C LYS A 257 -6.23 -5.49 15.31
N LYS A 258 -6.07 -4.19 15.59
CA LYS A 258 -7.13 -3.37 16.19
C LYS A 258 -8.28 -3.07 15.21
N ARG A 259 -7.99 -3.01 13.92
CA ARG A 259 -8.97 -2.65 12.88
C ARG A 259 -9.94 -3.79 12.55
N ALA A 260 -9.64 -5.03 12.92
CA ALA A 260 -10.56 -6.15 12.74
C ALA A 260 -11.83 -6.02 13.60
N TYR A 261 -11.77 -5.30 14.72
CA TYR A 261 -12.85 -5.27 15.71
C TYR A 261 -13.73 -4.02 15.65
N VAL A 262 -13.19 -2.89 15.19
CA VAL A 262 -13.93 -1.63 15.14
C VAL A 262 -14.36 -1.37 13.71
N GLY A 263 -15.60 -1.75 13.41
CA GLY A 263 -16.30 -1.32 12.20
C GLY A 263 -16.38 0.20 12.20
N LEU A 264 -15.36 0.85 11.63
CA LEU A 264 -15.35 2.28 11.39
C LEU A 264 -16.52 2.58 10.45
N SER A 265 -17.66 2.91 11.05
CA SER A 265 -18.82 3.56 10.45
C SER A 265 -18.39 4.94 9.94
N ARG A 266 -17.52 4.98 8.94
CA ARG A 266 -17.13 6.19 8.21
C ARG A 266 -18.20 6.50 7.14
N ARG A 267 -19.47 6.22 7.44
CA ARG A 267 -20.57 6.10 6.46
C ARG A 267 -21.68 7.15 6.57
N SER A 268 -21.53 8.22 7.34
CA SER A 268 -22.69 9.13 7.55
C SER A 268 -22.41 10.63 7.54
N THR A 269 -21.17 11.11 7.49
CA THR A 269 -20.93 12.56 7.43
C THR A 269 -20.83 13.14 6.02
N LEU A 270 -20.55 12.34 4.99
CA LEU A 270 -20.53 12.82 3.59
C LEU A 270 -21.89 12.74 2.90
N SER A 271 -22.82 11.92 3.42
CA SER A 271 -24.14 11.69 2.82
C SER A 271 -25.18 12.76 3.17
N SER A 272 -24.97 13.59 4.19
CA SER A 272 -26.02 14.51 4.67
C SER A 272 -26.08 15.89 4.02
N ALA A 273 -25.14 16.31 3.16
CA ALA A 273 -25.11 17.70 2.69
C ALA A 273 -24.48 17.92 1.30
N THR A 274 -24.87 17.13 0.30
CA THR A 274 -24.45 17.36 -1.10
C THR A 274 -25.66 17.47 -2.01
N THR A 275 -26.16 18.71 -2.12
CA THR A 275 -26.97 19.19 -3.24
C THR A 275 -26.25 18.90 -4.56
N ALA A 276 -27.03 18.58 -5.61
CA ALA A 276 -26.56 17.99 -6.88
C ALA A 276 -25.56 18.85 -7.68
N ALA A 277 -25.23 20.06 -7.24
CA ALA A 277 -24.38 21.01 -7.94
C ALA A 277 -23.03 21.33 -7.25
N THR A 278 -22.67 20.66 -6.15
CA THR A 278 -21.37 20.96 -5.49
C THR A 278 -20.18 20.62 -6.40
N PRO A 279 -19.31 21.59 -6.74
CA PRO A 279 -18.16 21.35 -7.62
C PRO A 279 -17.13 20.41 -6.97
N ILE A 280 -16.39 19.68 -7.81
CA ILE A 280 -15.47 18.59 -7.40
C ILE A 280 -14.42 19.06 -6.39
N HIS A 281 -13.87 20.27 -6.55
CA HIS A 281 -12.84 20.79 -5.65
C HIS A 281 -13.36 21.01 -4.22
N ILE A 282 -14.62 21.42 -4.04
CA ILE A 282 -15.23 21.55 -2.70
C ILE A 282 -15.43 20.17 -2.07
N GLN A 283 -15.82 19.17 -2.87
CA GLN A 283 -15.93 17.79 -2.38
C GLN A 283 -14.57 17.23 -1.96
N LEU A 284 -13.51 17.52 -2.72
CA LEU A 284 -12.15 17.12 -2.40
C LEU A 284 -11.66 17.80 -1.11
N TYR A 285 -11.89 19.11 -0.97
CA TYR A 285 -11.57 19.85 0.25
C TYR A 285 -12.31 19.30 1.47
N ARG A 286 -13.62 19.04 1.37
CA ARG A 286 -14.41 18.44 2.45
C ARG A 286 -13.94 17.02 2.78
N ALA A 287 -13.58 16.23 1.76
CA ALA A 287 -13.02 14.90 1.97
C ALA A 287 -11.66 14.97 2.68
N ALA A 288 -10.79 15.89 2.28
CA ALA A 288 -9.49 16.15 2.91
C ALA A 288 -9.65 16.64 4.35
N ALA A 289 -10.54 17.60 4.60
CA ALA A 289 -10.86 18.08 5.94
C ALA A 289 -11.42 16.95 6.83
N ALA A 290 -12.26 16.07 6.27
CA ALA A 290 -12.77 14.88 6.97
C ALA A 290 -11.71 13.79 7.20
N MET A 291 -10.50 13.92 6.63
CA MET A 291 -9.37 13.06 6.99
C MET A 291 -8.76 13.43 8.32
N ILE A 292 -8.95 14.67 8.81
CA ILE A 292 -8.45 15.13 10.11
C ILE A 292 -9.32 14.46 11.20
N PRO A 293 -8.75 13.53 11.99
CA PRO A 293 -9.51 12.83 13.01
C PRO A 293 -9.77 13.74 14.23
N PRO A 294 -10.90 13.54 14.94
CA PRO A 294 -11.15 14.26 16.18
C PRO A 294 -10.09 13.90 17.24
N TRP A 295 -9.72 14.88 18.07
CA TRP A 295 -8.64 14.73 19.05
C TRP A 295 -8.83 13.61 20.08
N ARG A 296 -10.07 13.15 20.26
CA ARG A 296 -10.42 12.09 21.21
C ARG A 296 -10.02 10.69 20.75
N ASP A 297 -9.89 10.44 19.44
CA ASP A 297 -9.58 9.11 18.89
C ASP A 297 -8.07 8.95 18.64
N ARG A 298 -7.34 8.57 19.71
CA ARG A 298 -5.88 8.41 19.69
C ARG A 298 -5.38 7.48 18.57
N PHE A 299 -6.13 6.45 18.21
CA PHE A 299 -5.71 5.51 17.17
C PHE A 299 -5.81 6.13 15.77
N ARG A 300 -6.91 6.83 15.48
CA ARG A 300 -7.03 7.55 14.20
C ARG A 300 -5.99 8.66 14.09
N GLN A 301 -5.72 9.37 15.19
CA GLN A 301 -4.65 10.36 15.23
C GLN A 301 -3.29 9.72 14.92
N LEU A 302 -2.96 8.57 15.51
CA LEU A 302 -1.72 7.87 15.20
C LEU A 302 -1.60 7.57 13.71
N VAL A 303 -2.65 7.01 13.09
CA VAL A 303 -2.65 6.72 11.64
C VAL A 303 -2.49 8.00 10.81
N PHE A 304 -3.17 9.08 11.20
CA PHE A 304 -3.05 10.38 10.53
C PHE A 304 -1.62 10.93 10.61
N TRP A 305 -1.00 10.90 11.79
CA TRP A 305 0.38 11.37 11.99
C TRP A 305 1.39 10.52 11.27
N VAL A 306 1.22 9.19 11.25
CA VAL A 306 2.10 8.29 10.48
C VAL A 306 2.02 8.57 8.99
N ASN A 307 0.81 8.78 8.44
CA ASN A 307 0.65 9.14 7.03
C ASN A 307 1.23 10.52 6.71
N THR A 308 1.06 11.48 7.63
CA THR A 308 1.64 12.82 7.50
C THR A 308 3.16 12.75 7.49
N TYR A 309 3.75 11.97 8.40
CA TYR A 309 5.18 11.70 8.43
C TYR A 309 5.67 11.03 7.14
N ALA A 310 4.97 10.00 6.65
CA ALA A 310 5.29 9.35 5.39
C ALA A 310 5.23 10.30 4.20
N LEU A 311 4.24 11.23 4.16
CA LEU A 311 4.13 12.25 3.13
C LEU A 311 5.29 13.26 3.17
N VAL A 312 5.69 13.70 4.36
CA VAL A 312 6.83 14.61 4.54
C VAL A 312 8.12 13.93 4.09
N LEU A 313 8.34 12.68 4.49
CA LEU A 313 9.50 11.91 4.02
C LEU A 313 9.46 11.71 2.50
N TRP A 314 8.31 11.37 1.94
CA TRP A 314 8.15 11.21 0.49
C TRP A 314 8.55 12.48 -0.27
N MET A 315 8.05 13.65 0.16
CA MET A 315 8.45 14.95 -0.40
C MET A 315 9.95 15.20 -0.21
N ALA A 316 10.50 14.86 0.96
CA ALA A 316 11.92 15.02 1.24
C ALA A 316 12.79 14.21 0.27
N TYR A 317 12.44 12.95 -0.03
CA TYR A 317 13.18 12.14 -1.00
C TYR A 317 13.13 12.69 -2.42
N ILE A 318 11.99 13.25 -2.86
CA ILE A 318 11.90 13.94 -4.16
C ILE A 318 12.87 15.12 -4.20
N ILE A 319 12.82 15.98 -3.18
CA ILE A 319 13.66 17.18 -3.10
C ILE A 319 15.14 16.78 -3.05
N LEU A 320 15.50 15.78 -2.24
CA LEU A 320 16.86 15.27 -2.12
C LEU A 320 17.39 14.73 -3.46
N SER A 321 16.62 13.91 -4.17
CA SER A 321 17.02 13.37 -5.48
C SER A 321 17.21 14.47 -6.52
N GLU A 322 16.28 15.42 -6.62
CA GLU A 322 16.40 16.54 -7.58
C GLU A 322 17.56 17.47 -7.25
N PHE A 323 17.80 17.72 -5.96
CA PHE A 323 18.92 18.54 -5.53
C PHE A 323 20.25 17.82 -5.80
N GLN A 324 20.31 16.50 -5.57
CA GLN A 324 21.50 15.71 -5.86
C GLN A 324 21.84 15.70 -7.36
N ILE A 325 20.85 15.57 -8.24
CA ILE A 325 21.06 15.68 -9.68
C ILE A 325 21.62 17.05 -10.05
N LYS A 326 21.04 18.12 -9.50
CA LYS A 326 21.50 19.49 -9.76
C LYS A 326 22.87 19.82 -9.16
N ALA A 327 23.26 19.15 -8.09
CA ALA A 327 24.53 19.39 -7.40
C ALA A 327 25.73 18.72 -8.09
N ASN A 328 25.48 17.75 -8.99
CA ASN A 328 26.53 17.04 -9.72
C ASN A 328 26.68 17.58 -11.15
N CYS A 329 27.90 17.59 -11.66
CA CYS A 329 28.17 17.86 -13.07
C CYS A 329 27.85 16.61 -13.89
N ILE A 330 26.80 16.66 -14.70
CA ILE A 330 26.37 15.56 -15.56
C ILE A 330 26.32 16.08 -17.00
N PHE A 331 26.85 15.31 -17.95
CA PHE A 331 26.75 15.68 -19.37
C PHE A 331 25.28 15.83 -19.81
N SER A 332 25.08 16.59 -20.88
CA SER A 332 23.79 16.64 -21.57
C SER A 332 23.32 15.23 -21.97
N GLY A 333 22.01 15.04 -22.04
CA GLY A 333 21.41 13.76 -22.39
C GLY A 333 20.68 13.07 -21.24
N GLU A 334 21.04 13.29 -19.97
CA GLU A 334 20.32 12.65 -18.84
C GLU A 334 18.84 13.08 -18.80
N ASN A 335 18.57 14.34 -19.14
CA ASN A 335 17.21 14.89 -19.22
C ASN A 335 16.52 14.63 -20.56
N GLU A 336 17.19 13.97 -21.52
CA GLU A 336 16.57 13.63 -22.80
C GLU A 336 15.66 12.42 -22.63
N PHE A 337 14.44 12.55 -23.16
CA PHE A 337 13.46 11.48 -23.18
C PHE A 337 13.69 10.62 -24.42
N GLY A 338 13.96 9.33 -24.25
CA GLY A 338 14.18 8.43 -25.40
C GLY A 338 14.75 7.06 -25.05
N GLY A 339 15.35 6.90 -23.86
CA GLY A 339 15.82 5.59 -23.38
C GLY A 339 14.67 4.59 -23.24
N PHE A 340 14.92 3.33 -23.62
CA PHE A 340 13.93 2.25 -23.50
C PHE A 340 13.47 2.05 -22.05
N GLY A 341 14.38 2.21 -21.07
CA GLY A 341 14.06 2.15 -19.65
C GLY A 341 13.10 3.26 -19.22
N GLN A 342 13.26 4.48 -19.73
CA GLN A 342 12.37 5.61 -19.43
C GLN A 342 10.95 5.36 -19.94
N ILE A 343 10.82 4.94 -21.20
CA ILE A 343 9.53 4.66 -21.84
C ILE A 343 8.80 3.57 -21.06
N THR A 344 9.51 2.47 -20.75
CA THR A 344 8.97 1.35 -19.99
C THR A 344 8.51 1.78 -18.59
N ALA A 345 9.33 2.58 -17.89
CA ALA A 345 8.99 3.10 -16.56
C ALA A 345 7.70 3.93 -16.59
N VAL A 346 7.56 4.81 -17.59
CA VAL A 346 6.35 5.64 -17.77
C VAL A 346 5.12 4.78 -18.06
N PHE A 347 5.23 3.75 -18.91
CA PHE A 347 4.13 2.80 -19.14
C PHE A 347 3.69 2.08 -17.87
N LEU A 348 4.63 1.63 -17.04
CA LEU A 348 4.31 1.02 -15.75
C LEU A 348 3.63 2.02 -14.80
N ALA A 349 4.05 3.29 -14.80
CA ALA A 349 3.43 4.35 -14.02
C ALA A 349 2.02 4.74 -14.51
N PHE A 350 1.66 4.46 -15.76
CA PHE A 350 0.29 4.66 -16.25
C PHE A 350 -0.73 3.68 -15.66
N THR A 351 -0.31 2.52 -15.18
CA THR A 351 -1.21 1.50 -14.59
C THR A 351 -2.07 2.07 -13.43
N PRO A 352 -1.48 2.72 -12.41
CA PRO A 352 -2.28 3.35 -11.36
C PRO A 352 -3.08 4.57 -11.85
N ILE A 353 -2.58 5.31 -12.84
CA ILE A 353 -3.29 6.46 -13.43
C ILE A 353 -4.60 6.00 -14.08
N TRP A 354 -4.54 4.95 -14.89
CA TRP A 354 -5.71 4.40 -15.55
C TRP A 354 -6.74 3.88 -14.54
N SER A 355 -6.27 3.12 -13.53
CA SER A 355 -7.12 2.62 -12.46
C SER A 355 -7.80 3.77 -11.71
N LEU A 356 -7.08 4.86 -11.48
CA LEU A 356 -7.62 6.05 -10.82
C LEU A 356 -8.64 6.77 -11.70
N ALA A 357 -8.38 6.91 -12.99
CA ALA A 357 -9.30 7.51 -13.94
C ALA A 357 -10.64 6.75 -13.96
N VAL A 358 -10.59 5.41 -14.03
CA VAL A 358 -11.79 4.55 -13.98
C VAL A 358 -12.51 4.68 -12.63
N ALA A 359 -11.78 4.74 -11.53
CA ALA A 359 -12.34 4.93 -10.20
C ALA A 359 -13.07 6.27 -10.06
N VAL A 360 -12.44 7.36 -10.50
CA VAL A 360 -12.99 8.71 -10.48
C VAL A 360 -14.20 8.80 -11.41
N TYR A 361 -14.15 8.18 -12.59
CA TYR A 361 -15.27 8.12 -13.53
C TYR A 361 -16.49 7.37 -12.94
N LYS A 362 -16.27 6.25 -12.25
CA LYS A 362 -17.34 5.45 -11.60
C LYS A 362 -17.82 6.04 -10.27
N TRP A 363 -17.10 7.02 -9.72
CA TRP A 363 -17.37 7.59 -8.39
C TRP A 363 -18.78 8.19 -8.24
N PRO A 364 -19.30 9.01 -9.17
CA PRO A 364 -20.64 9.58 -9.04
C PRO A 364 -21.75 8.52 -9.04
N ALA A 365 -21.61 7.49 -9.87
CA ALA A 365 -22.56 6.38 -9.92
C ALA A 365 -22.57 5.58 -8.61
N ARG A 366 -21.39 5.32 -8.02
CA ARG A 366 -21.26 4.68 -6.71
C ARG A 366 -21.91 5.51 -5.61
N ILE A 367 -21.71 6.83 -5.59
CA ILE A 367 -22.36 7.74 -4.63
C ILE A 367 -23.88 7.69 -4.79
N ARG A 368 -24.40 7.80 -6.02
CA ARG A 368 -25.86 7.73 -6.26
C ARG A 368 -26.45 6.41 -5.78
N LYS A 369 -25.78 5.29 -6.08
CA LYS A 369 -26.21 3.97 -5.60
C LYS A 369 -26.22 3.89 -4.07
N GLN A 370 -25.18 4.40 -3.40
CA GLN A 370 -25.12 4.43 -1.94
C GLN A 370 -26.21 5.32 -1.33
N ARG A 371 -26.51 6.48 -1.93
CA ARG A 371 -27.61 7.33 -1.47
C ARG A 371 -28.96 6.62 -1.58
N LYS A 372 -29.25 6.02 -2.73
CA LYS A 372 -30.48 5.23 -2.92
C LYS A 372 -30.62 4.11 -1.90
N LEU A 373 -29.51 3.43 -1.56
CA LEU A 373 -29.52 2.40 -0.53
C LEU A 373 -29.78 2.96 0.88
N ILE A 374 -29.20 4.11 1.22
CA ILE A 374 -29.43 4.77 2.50
C ILE A 374 -30.88 5.27 2.57
N GLU A 375 -31.38 5.89 1.51
CA GLU A 375 -32.77 6.37 1.40
C GLU A 375 -33.76 5.20 1.52
N ALA A 376 -33.51 4.09 0.80
CA ALA A 376 -34.31 2.87 0.93
C ALA A 376 -34.30 2.34 2.36
N SER A 377 -33.13 2.26 3.00
CA SER A 377 -33.03 1.79 4.40
C SER A 377 -33.72 2.73 5.41
N ARG A 378 -33.79 4.04 5.12
CA ARG A 378 -34.50 5.01 5.95
C ARG A 378 -36.00 4.90 5.76
N ALA A 379 -36.47 4.76 4.52
CA ALA A 379 -37.88 4.56 4.21
C ALA A 379 -38.41 3.26 4.84
N GLU A 380 -37.63 2.18 4.77
CA GLU A 380 -37.95 0.92 5.44
C GLU A 380 -38.04 1.09 6.96
N ALA A 381 -37.05 1.73 7.59
CA ALA A 381 -37.08 1.99 9.03
C ALA A 381 -38.28 2.86 9.46
N GLN A 382 -38.66 3.85 8.66
CA GLN A 382 -39.85 4.68 8.91
C GLN A 382 -41.14 3.86 8.79
N SER A 383 -41.24 2.97 7.80
CA SER A 383 -42.42 2.10 7.63
C SER A 383 -42.62 1.13 8.80
N LEU A 384 -41.53 0.66 9.42
CA LEU A 384 -41.61 -0.19 10.61
C LEU A 384 -42.09 0.58 11.85
N ILE A 385 -41.70 1.85 12.00
CA ILE A 385 -42.18 2.70 13.10
C ILE A 385 -43.68 2.96 12.92
N SER A 386 -44.12 3.40 11.73
CA SER A 386 -45.54 3.66 11.46
C SER A 386 -46.43 2.43 11.59
N ARG A 387 -45.89 1.22 11.37
CA ARG A 387 -46.63 -0.04 11.58
C ARG A 387 -46.74 -0.42 13.06
N SER A 388 -45.78 -0.01 13.90
CA SER A 388 -45.85 -0.24 15.35
C SER A 388 -46.94 0.60 16.01
N ASP A 389 -47.10 1.86 15.58
CA ASP A 389 -48.07 2.78 16.18
C ASP A 389 -49.53 2.38 15.93
N VAL A 390 -49.82 1.64 14.86
CA VAL A 390 -51.19 1.18 14.54
C VAL A 390 -51.62 -0.01 15.40
N HIS A 391 -50.68 -0.73 16.02
CA HIS A 391 -51.04 -1.93 16.78
C HIS A 391 -51.40 -1.65 18.25
N ASP A 392 -51.11 -0.46 18.77
CA ASP A 392 -51.38 -0.07 20.16
C ASP A 392 -52.76 0.59 20.37
N GLU A 393 -53.54 0.85 19.30
CA GLU A 393 -54.87 1.48 19.41
C GLU A 393 -56.06 0.50 19.51
N ASP A 394 -55.86 -0.83 19.45
CA ASP A 394 -56.96 -1.82 19.43
C ASP A 394 -57.06 -2.71 20.70
N ASP A 395 -56.34 -2.38 21.78
CA ASP A 395 -56.50 -3.04 23.10
C ASP A 395 -57.49 -2.31 24.03
N GLY A 396 -58.34 -1.46 23.44
CA GLY A 396 -59.32 -0.63 24.13
C GLY A 396 -60.69 -1.27 24.36
N GLN A 397 -60.82 -2.59 24.58
CA GLN A 397 -62.02 -3.16 25.21
C GLN A 397 -61.81 -4.61 25.70
N PHE A 398 -61.05 -4.80 26.79
CA PHE A 398 -61.21 -5.99 27.64
C PHE A 398 -61.76 -5.54 28.99
N ASP A 399 -62.99 -5.99 29.26
CA ASP A 399 -63.81 -5.66 30.42
C ASP A 399 -63.07 -5.84 31.76
N GLU A 400 -63.28 -4.86 32.64
CA GLU A 400 -63.05 -4.94 34.09
C GLU A 400 -63.86 -6.08 34.70
N GLN A 401 -63.23 -7.23 34.91
CA GLN A 401 -63.58 -8.15 35.99
C GLN A 401 -62.33 -8.95 36.38
N PHE A 402 -61.44 -8.34 37.16
CA PHE A 402 -60.46 -9.11 37.90
C PHE A 402 -60.28 -8.60 39.32
N GLU A 403 -60.54 -9.54 40.21
CA GLU A 403 -60.68 -9.46 41.65
C GLU A 403 -59.35 -9.08 42.33
N MET A 404 -59.48 -8.18 43.30
CA MET A 404 -58.39 -7.56 44.04
C MET A 404 -57.88 -8.53 45.13
N VAL A 405 -56.89 -9.37 44.82
CA VAL A 405 -56.18 -10.18 45.83
C VAL A 405 -54.90 -9.46 46.24
N ALA A 406 -54.94 -8.87 47.44
CA ALA A 406 -53.81 -8.24 48.09
C ALA A 406 -52.73 -9.29 48.46
N LEU A 407 -51.49 -9.08 48.00
CA LEU A 407 -50.30 -9.78 48.49
C LEU A 407 -49.36 -8.78 49.18
N PRO A 408 -48.77 -9.13 50.34
CA PRO A 408 -48.01 -8.20 51.16
C PRO A 408 -46.60 -7.97 50.64
N ALA A 409 -46.14 -6.74 50.80
CA ALA A 409 -44.82 -6.25 50.46
C ALA A 409 -43.70 -7.08 51.11
N THR A 410 -42.91 -7.77 50.28
CA THR A 410 -41.64 -8.36 50.68
C THR A 410 -40.49 -7.47 50.19
N ARG A 411 -39.81 -6.82 51.14
CA ARG A 411 -38.51 -6.15 50.95
C ARG A 411 -37.51 -7.13 50.36
N VAL A 412 -37.04 -6.90 49.13
CA VAL A 412 -35.87 -7.60 48.58
C VAL A 412 -34.62 -6.77 48.86
N ALA A 413 -33.76 -7.36 49.69
CA ALA A 413 -32.44 -6.89 50.04
C ALA A 413 -31.44 -7.08 48.87
N ALA A 414 -30.45 -6.21 48.81
CA ALA A 414 -29.34 -6.24 47.85
C ALA A 414 -28.56 -7.57 47.89
N PRO A 415 -28.09 -8.08 46.73
CA PRO A 415 -27.35 -9.34 46.70
C PRO A 415 -25.90 -9.15 47.19
N LYS A 416 -25.59 -9.87 48.26
CA LYS A 416 -24.27 -10.08 48.83
C LYS A 416 -23.40 -10.91 47.87
N ARG A 417 -22.30 -10.32 47.41
CA ARG A 417 -21.27 -10.93 46.57
C ARG A 417 -20.64 -12.13 47.31
N ARG A 418 -20.94 -13.36 46.89
CA ARG A 418 -20.35 -14.59 47.43
C ARG A 418 -19.39 -15.18 46.41
N SER A 419 -18.11 -15.18 46.76
CA SER A 419 -17.04 -15.91 46.11
C SER A 419 -17.28 -17.41 46.20
N HIS A 420 -17.35 -18.11 45.07
CA HIS A 420 -17.23 -19.56 45.03
C HIS A 420 -15.93 -19.97 44.32
N SER A 421 -15.18 -20.75 45.10
CA SER A 421 -14.01 -21.53 44.79
C SER A 421 -14.24 -22.56 43.68
N MET A 422 -13.21 -22.76 42.85
CA MET A 422 -13.05 -23.89 41.94
C MET A 422 -13.00 -25.23 42.69
N PRO A 423 -13.59 -26.30 42.13
CA PRO A 423 -13.15 -27.68 42.37
C PRO A 423 -12.26 -28.20 41.23
N PRO A 424 -11.48 -29.27 41.47
CA PRO A 424 -10.32 -29.64 40.67
C PRO A 424 -10.66 -30.51 39.46
N ALA A 425 -9.66 -30.58 38.58
CA ALA A 425 -9.58 -31.43 37.41
C ALA A 425 -9.77 -32.91 37.73
N GLN A 426 -10.55 -33.59 36.89
CA GLN A 426 -10.53 -35.04 36.75
C GLN A 426 -10.22 -35.40 35.29
N SER A 427 -9.15 -36.18 35.18
CA SER A 427 -8.72 -36.99 34.05
C SER A 427 -9.74 -38.10 33.76
N ASP A 428 -9.89 -38.46 32.49
CA ASP A 428 -9.95 -39.84 31.96
C ASP A 428 -10.08 -39.72 30.44
N SER A 429 -9.05 -40.10 29.67
CA SER A 429 -8.67 -41.45 29.26
C SER A 429 -9.62 -42.10 28.24
N GLU A 430 -9.03 -42.37 27.07
CA GLU A 430 -9.33 -43.43 26.11
C GLU A 430 -10.72 -43.54 25.46
N ARG A 431 -10.75 -43.23 24.15
CA ARG A 431 -11.29 -44.21 23.20
C ARG A 431 -10.58 -44.21 21.85
N VAL A 432 -9.89 -45.34 21.66
CA VAL A 432 -9.38 -45.89 20.40
C VAL A 432 -10.53 -46.11 19.42
N GLY A 433 -10.30 -45.73 18.15
CA GLY A 433 -11.22 -45.99 17.04
C GLY A 433 -10.46 -45.88 15.72
N SER A 434 -9.97 -47.02 15.25
CA SER A 434 -9.12 -47.20 14.08
C SER A 434 -9.91 -47.22 12.76
N LEU A 435 -9.18 -46.91 11.67
CA LEU A 435 -9.34 -47.42 10.31
C LEU A 435 -10.61 -47.02 9.50
N ARG A 436 -10.41 -46.15 8.50
CA ARG A 436 -10.42 -46.64 7.10
C ARG A 436 -9.72 -45.68 6.12
N ARG A 437 -8.69 -46.25 5.50
CA ARG A 437 -7.98 -45.86 4.28
C ARG A 437 -8.93 -45.90 3.08
N ARG A 438 -8.86 -44.90 2.20
CA ARG A 438 -9.12 -44.89 0.73
C ARG A 438 -9.16 -43.41 0.30
N GLU A 439 -8.67 -42.95 -0.83
CA GLU A 439 -7.82 -43.52 -1.87
C GLU A 439 -7.25 -42.33 -2.68
N VAL A 440 -5.99 -42.48 -3.06
CA VAL A 440 -5.18 -41.65 -3.97
C VAL A 440 -5.92 -41.26 -5.26
N ARG A 441 -5.92 -39.97 -5.62
CA ARG A 441 -5.88 -39.55 -7.04
C ARG A 441 -4.76 -38.54 -7.26
N ARG A 442 -3.67 -39.05 -7.82
CA ARG A 442 -2.62 -38.31 -8.52
C ARG A 442 -3.24 -37.55 -9.69
N SER A 443 -2.98 -36.25 -9.78
CA SER A 443 -3.02 -35.52 -11.05
C SER A 443 -1.58 -35.17 -11.39
N SER A 444 -1.00 -35.96 -12.29
CA SER A 444 0.28 -35.75 -12.93
C SER A 444 0.20 -34.54 -13.85
N LEU A 445 0.83 -33.43 -13.46
CA LEU A 445 1.19 -32.36 -14.37
C LEU A 445 2.55 -32.72 -14.98
N VAL A 446 2.50 -33.08 -16.25
CA VAL A 446 3.66 -33.27 -17.13
C VAL A 446 4.34 -31.91 -17.27
N VAL A 447 5.53 -31.78 -16.68
CA VAL A 447 6.46 -30.68 -16.94
C VAL A 447 7.38 -31.16 -18.05
N SER A 448 7.28 -30.53 -19.22
CA SER A 448 8.23 -30.71 -20.31
C SER A 448 9.62 -30.22 -19.90
N PRO A 449 10.70 -30.95 -20.22
CA PRO A 449 12.05 -30.45 -20.01
C PRO A 449 12.35 -29.32 -20.99
N ILE A 450 12.75 -28.16 -20.46
CA ILE A 450 13.37 -27.09 -21.24
C ILE A 450 14.81 -27.53 -21.50
N GLU A 451 15.14 -27.79 -22.76
CA GLU A 451 16.51 -27.92 -23.24
C GLU A 451 17.29 -26.63 -22.96
N LEU A 452 18.25 -26.71 -22.05
CA LEU A 452 19.32 -25.74 -21.90
C LEU A 452 20.30 -25.94 -23.07
N GLN A 453 20.16 -25.15 -24.13
CA GLN A 453 21.21 -24.99 -25.12
C GLN A 453 22.44 -24.35 -24.46
N TYR A 454 23.46 -25.18 -24.31
CA TYR A 454 24.81 -24.81 -23.91
C TYR A 454 25.44 -23.97 -25.02
N PHE A 455 25.72 -22.69 -24.75
CA PHE A 455 26.58 -21.85 -25.60
C PHE A 455 28.04 -22.05 -25.15
N PRO A 456 28.95 -22.53 -26.01
CA PRO A 456 30.38 -22.55 -25.69
C PRO A 456 30.95 -21.14 -25.92
N GLY A 457 31.19 -20.42 -24.83
CA GLY A 457 31.91 -19.14 -24.82
C GLY A 457 33.42 -19.35 -24.89
N SER A 458 34.02 -18.78 -25.93
CA SER A 458 35.42 -18.75 -26.30
C SER A 458 36.36 -18.13 -25.25
N HIS A 459 37.55 -18.72 -25.14
CA HIS A 459 38.73 -18.20 -24.45
C HIS A 459 39.13 -16.79 -24.92
N PRO A 460 39.59 -15.89 -24.01
CA PRO A 460 40.48 -14.80 -24.39
C PRO A 460 41.93 -15.29 -24.33
N SER A 461 42.59 -15.23 -25.49
CA SER A 461 44.03 -15.35 -25.65
C SER A 461 44.73 -14.19 -24.95
N LEU A 462 45.76 -14.50 -24.18
CA LEU A 462 46.78 -13.58 -23.70
C LEU A 462 47.51 -12.95 -24.88
N LEU A 463 47.57 -11.62 -24.92
CA LEU A 463 48.68 -10.81 -25.42
C LEU A 463 48.67 -9.46 -24.70
#